data_AF-Q5R111-F1
#
_entry.id   AF-Q5R111-F1
#
_cell.length_a   1.000
_cell.length_b   1.000
_cell.length_c   1.000
_cell.angle_alpha   90.00
_cell.angle_beta   90.00
_cell.angle_gamma   90.00
#
_symmetry.space_group_name_H-M   'P 1'
#
loop_
_entity.id
_entity.type
_entity.pdbx_description
1 polymer ?
#
loop_
_entity_poly.entity_id
_entity_poly.type
_entity_poly.pdbx_seq_one_letter_code
_entity_poly.pdbx_strand_id
1 'polypeptide(L)'
;MAQFFKPQKRNKSVSKTLKGQVSALDHQARAVVRAAVKGQSTRFIMGALPGEVIEYKTAGKHSGHLERILEPSSDRREVPCEYYASCGGCDFQHIDEQKQLAHKRQVVEELFQKFGVFNPQTSSLPWQEPLVSEPMRYRRRVRLATRWLGKEQKLLIGFREAQSHHIVPIEDCLVADEILLHCVNTLYPLLNTSTVASKLGHIEAINTNTPVILLRITEALPGDAMQALQEWQTVNKTNIWLQSENDLQPLAGAAMPFDTSIDGDKLYFQPGDFLQVNGGINQRMVQQAMDWLKPEKTQRVYDFFAGIGNFSLPLARRAQSVLAVEGVYRMAEQTRINAESNGMDNLSSLSADLNEITASDLGKPADLWCLDPARPGAEGVVKLLHKLKPEHRPQRILYVSCAPDTLARDIAGMLTESKGCNYRIIGLSTVDMFPQTHHIETMVCLERAS
;
A
#
# COMPACT_ATOMS: atom_id res chain seq x y z
N MET A 1 4.08 44.80 23.46
CA MET A 1 3.59 43.84 24.48
C MET A 1 3.55 42.47 23.84
N ALA A 2 4.49 41.57 24.17
CA ALA A 2 4.50 40.21 23.64
C ALA A 2 3.33 39.43 24.25
N GLN A 3 2.45 38.88 23.40
CA GLN A 3 1.38 38.00 23.82
C GLN A 3 1.99 36.68 24.33
N PHE A 4 2.11 36.55 25.65
CA PHE A 4 2.46 35.28 26.26
C PHE A 4 1.32 34.28 26.02
N PHE A 5 1.53 33.35 25.10
CA PHE A 5 0.69 32.17 24.98
C PHE A 5 0.80 31.37 26.28
N LYS A 6 -0.20 31.51 27.17
CA LYS A 6 -0.37 30.59 28.30
C LYS A 6 -1.08 29.35 27.75
N PRO A 7 -0.43 28.17 27.72
CA PRO A 7 -1.14 26.94 27.38
C PRO A 7 -2.28 26.77 28.37
N GLN A 8 -3.52 26.75 27.86
CA GLN A 8 -4.65 26.30 28.67
C GLN A 8 -4.29 24.91 29.20
N LYS A 9 -4.20 24.78 30.53
CA LYS A 9 -4.24 23.47 31.18
C LYS A 9 -5.56 22.84 30.73
N ARG A 10 -5.50 21.99 29.71
CA ARG A 10 -6.56 21.03 29.44
C ARG A 10 -6.62 20.20 30.71
N ASN A 11 -7.60 20.49 31.58
CA ASN A 11 -8.05 19.52 32.56
C ASN A 11 -8.44 18.31 31.70
N LYS A 12 -7.54 17.32 31.61
CA LYS A 12 -7.93 15.98 31.17
C LYS A 12 -8.90 15.53 32.23
N SER A 13 -10.19 15.86 32.06
CA SER A 13 -11.25 15.18 32.80
C SER A 13 -10.95 13.71 32.63
N VAL A 14 -10.65 13.01 33.73
CA VAL A 14 -10.45 11.57 33.70
C VAL A 14 -11.73 11.01 33.07
N SER A 15 -11.65 10.60 31.81
CA SER A 15 -12.82 10.06 31.12
C SER A 15 -13.22 8.81 31.88
N LYS A 16 -14.48 8.74 32.33
CA LYS A 16 -14.99 7.56 33.02
C LYS A 16 -14.73 6.32 32.15
N THR A 17 -14.20 5.26 32.74
CA THR A 17 -14.14 3.95 32.10
C THR A 17 -15.58 3.47 31.88
N LEU A 18 -15.90 3.11 30.64
CA LEU A 18 -17.19 2.59 30.24
C LEU A 18 -17.04 1.12 29.89
N LYS A 19 -18.08 0.32 30.17
CA LYS A 19 -18.21 -1.05 29.71
C LYS A 19 -19.10 -1.08 28.47
N GLY A 20 -18.76 -1.87 27.46
CA GLY A 20 -19.58 -2.03 26.26
C GLY A 20 -19.30 -3.34 25.54
N GLN A 21 -20.28 -3.79 24.77
CA GLN A 21 -20.14 -4.96 23.89
C GLN A 21 -19.82 -4.50 22.47
N VAL A 22 -18.85 -5.16 21.84
CA VAL A 22 -18.44 -4.88 20.46
C VAL A 22 -19.40 -5.58 19.50
N SER A 23 -19.99 -4.80 18.60
CA SER A 23 -21.03 -5.29 17.67
C SER A 23 -20.49 -5.69 16.29
N ALA A 24 -19.43 -5.04 15.83
CA ALA A 24 -18.84 -5.22 14.51
C ALA A 24 -17.43 -4.61 14.47
N LEU A 25 -16.71 -4.84 13.37
CA LEU A 25 -15.54 -4.07 12.97
C LEU A 25 -15.94 -3.16 11.81
N ASP A 26 -15.38 -1.96 11.74
CA ASP A 26 -15.46 -1.15 10.53
C ASP A 26 -14.34 -1.51 9.53
N HIS A 27 -14.37 -0.86 8.35
CA HIS A 27 -13.36 -1.05 7.30
C HIS A 27 -11.94 -0.65 7.70
N GLN A 28 -11.75 0.03 8.84
CA GLN A 28 -10.45 0.41 9.40
C GLN A 28 -10.08 -0.43 10.63
N ALA A 29 -10.68 -1.62 10.79
CA ALA A 29 -10.41 -2.53 11.90
C ALA A 29 -10.77 -1.98 13.30
N ARG A 30 -11.64 -0.98 13.38
CA ARG A 30 -12.10 -0.46 14.68
C ARG A 30 -13.33 -1.21 15.14
N ALA A 31 -13.29 -1.69 16.37
CA ALA A 31 -14.45 -2.18 17.10
C ALA A 31 -15.53 -1.10 17.18
N VAL A 32 -16.74 -1.47 16.76
CA VAL A 32 -17.93 -0.64 16.81
C VAL A 32 -18.71 -0.97 18.06
N VAL A 33 -18.67 -0.09 19.06
CA VAL A 33 -19.53 -0.14 20.25
C VAL A 33 -20.70 0.81 20.02
N ARG A 34 -21.90 0.24 19.83
CA ARG A 34 -23.12 1.01 19.63
C ARG A 34 -23.59 1.60 20.96
N ALA A 35 -24.19 2.79 20.89
CA ALA A 35 -24.80 3.44 22.04
C ALA A 35 -25.98 2.61 22.56
N ALA A 36 -25.96 2.24 23.84
CA ALA A 36 -27.08 1.57 24.50
C ALA A 36 -28.21 2.55 24.88
N VAL A 37 -27.89 3.84 25.01
CA VAL A 37 -28.80 4.88 25.49
C VAL A 37 -28.97 5.98 24.43
N LYS A 38 -30.22 6.43 24.24
CA LYS A 38 -30.56 7.58 23.38
C LYS A 38 -29.71 8.79 23.77
N GLY A 39 -28.98 9.36 22.82
CA GLY A 39 -28.08 10.52 23.04
C GLY A 39 -26.60 10.19 23.20
N GLN A 40 -26.23 8.92 23.42
CA GLN A 40 -24.83 8.50 23.30
C GLN A 40 -24.48 8.27 21.82
N SER A 41 -23.23 8.54 21.44
CA SER A 41 -22.75 8.27 20.07
C SER A 41 -22.05 6.93 20.00
N THR A 42 -22.11 6.27 18.85
CA THR A 42 -21.28 5.11 18.52
C THR A 42 -19.80 5.43 18.76
N ARG A 43 -19.07 4.45 19.29
CA ARG A 43 -17.63 4.53 19.60
C ARG A 43 -16.85 3.57 18.70
N PHE A 44 -15.73 4.05 18.17
CA PHE A 44 -14.77 3.29 17.38
C PHE A 44 -13.48 3.11 18.17
N ILE A 45 -13.08 1.87 18.40
CA ILE A 45 -12.00 1.50 19.34
C ILE A 45 -11.07 0.49 18.64
N MET A 46 -9.76 0.76 18.62
CA MET A 46 -8.78 -0.19 18.07
C MET A 46 -8.54 -1.37 19.02
N GLY A 47 -8.27 -2.55 18.45
CA GLY A 47 -7.75 -3.73 19.18
C GLY A 47 -8.78 -4.65 19.84
N ALA A 48 -10.08 -4.36 19.68
CA ALA A 48 -11.17 -5.21 20.16
C ALA A 48 -11.94 -5.86 19.00
N LEU A 49 -12.59 -6.98 19.27
CA LEU A 49 -13.25 -7.82 18.26
C LEU A 49 -14.76 -7.97 18.48
N PRO A 50 -15.54 -8.27 17.43
CA PRO A 50 -16.97 -8.54 17.56
C PRO A 50 -17.25 -9.66 18.56
N GLY A 51 -18.31 -9.48 19.35
CA GLY A 51 -18.68 -10.40 20.43
C GLY A 51 -17.99 -10.11 21.76
N GLU A 52 -16.90 -9.34 21.78
CA GLU A 52 -16.19 -9.04 23.02
C GLU A 52 -16.94 -8.08 23.93
N VAL A 53 -16.76 -8.28 25.23
CA VAL A 53 -17.11 -7.30 26.26
C VAL A 53 -15.85 -6.60 26.72
N ILE A 54 -15.82 -5.27 26.59
CA ILE A 54 -14.62 -4.47 26.85
C ILE A 54 -14.88 -3.31 27.82
N GLU A 55 -13.81 -2.89 28.49
CA GLU A 55 -13.70 -1.60 29.16
C GLU A 55 -12.91 -0.63 28.28
N TYR A 56 -13.42 0.58 28.12
CA TYR A 56 -12.78 1.60 27.31
C TYR A 56 -12.96 3.01 27.89
N LYS A 57 -12.03 3.90 27.55
CA LYS A 57 -12.10 5.32 27.84
C LYS A 57 -12.49 6.10 26.60
N THR A 58 -13.43 7.04 26.71
CA THR A 58 -13.84 7.88 25.59
C THR A 58 -12.73 8.85 25.17
N ALA A 59 -12.51 8.98 23.87
CA ALA A 59 -11.55 9.90 23.27
C ALA A 59 -12.26 10.73 22.19
N GLY A 60 -12.62 11.97 22.50
CA GLY A 60 -13.41 12.80 21.59
C GLY A 60 -14.85 12.30 21.39
N LYS A 61 -15.48 12.69 20.27
CA LYS A 61 -16.92 12.47 20.03
C LYS A 61 -17.26 11.04 19.62
N HIS A 62 -16.40 10.39 18.84
CA HIS A 62 -16.67 9.07 18.24
C HIS A 62 -15.58 8.03 18.52
N SER A 63 -14.49 8.37 19.20
CA SER A 63 -13.39 7.43 19.44
C SER A 63 -13.32 6.98 20.90
N GLY A 64 -12.61 5.89 21.14
CA GLY A 64 -12.24 5.43 22.47
C GLY A 64 -10.92 4.67 22.49
N HIS A 65 -10.34 4.54 23.67
CA HIS A 65 -9.15 3.75 23.94
C HIS A 65 -9.55 2.50 24.70
N LEU A 66 -9.16 1.33 24.20
CA LEU A 66 -9.33 0.06 24.88
C LEU A 66 -8.49 0.05 26.17
N GLU A 67 -9.12 -0.29 27.29
CA GLU A 67 -8.43 -0.43 28.58
C GLU A 67 -8.29 -1.89 28.97
N ARG A 68 -9.36 -2.68 28.79
CA ARG A 68 -9.37 -4.10 29.16
C ARG A 68 -10.40 -4.88 28.35
N ILE A 69 -10.08 -6.12 28.04
CA ILE A 69 -11.03 -7.10 27.49
C ILE A 69 -11.51 -7.95 28.67
N LEU A 70 -12.82 -7.97 28.90
CA LEU A 70 -13.46 -8.71 29.99
C LEU A 70 -13.90 -10.11 29.55
N GLU A 71 -14.48 -10.20 28.35
CA GLU A 71 -14.89 -11.45 27.71
C GLU A 71 -14.28 -11.46 26.31
N PRO A 72 -13.13 -12.14 26.10
CA PRO A 72 -12.49 -12.19 24.79
C PRO A 72 -13.30 -13.05 23.81
N SER A 73 -13.21 -12.72 22.53
CA SER A 73 -13.86 -13.49 21.45
C SER A 73 -13.07 -14.78 21.20
N SER A 74 -13.76 -15.83 20.74
CA SER A 74 -13.09 -17.04 20.25
C SER A 74 -12.18 -16.81 19.04
N ASP A 75 -12.41 -15.71 18.32
CA ASP A 75 -11.61 -15.31 17.16
C ASP A 75 -10.34 -14.53 17.57
N ARG A 76 -10.17 -14.21 18.86
CA ARG A 76 -8.95 -13.61 19.40
C ARG A 76 -7.87 -14.67 19.56
N ARG A 77 -6.64 -14.31 19.18
CA ARG A 77 -5.43 -15.10 19.47
C ARG A 77 -4.39 -14.30 20.24
N GLU A 78 -3.39 -15.01 20.75
CA GLU A 78 -2.17 -14.38 21.27
C GLU A 78 -1.38 -13.72 20.14
N VAL A 79 -0.85 -12.54 20.43
CA VAL A 79 -0.13 -11.74 19.45
C VAL A 79 1.33 -12.20 19.38
N PRO A 80 1.85 -12.57 18.20
CA PRO A 80 3.22 -13.06 18.06
C PRO A 80 4.30 -11.97 18.20
N CYS A 81 4.01 -10.71 17.83
CA CYS A 81 5.00 -9.63 17.86
C CYS A 81 5.03 -8.93 19.23
N GLU A 82 6.19 -8.93 19.88
CA GLU A 82 6.41 -8.26 21.17
C GLU A 82 6.16 -6.74 21.12
N TYR A 83 6.38 -6.11 19.96
CA TYR A 83 6.22 -4.67 19.77
C TYR A 83 4.77 -4.25 19.48
N TYR A 84 3.85 -5.20 19.29
CA TYR A 84 2.52 -4.92 18.76
C TYR A 84 1.71 -3.91 19.58
N ALA A 85 1.87 -3.93 20.91
CA ALA A 85 1.12 -3.03 21.80
C ALA A 85 1.52 -1.55 21.64
N SER A 86 2.72 -1.26 21.16
CA SER A 86 3.25 0.11 21.00
C SER A 86 3.44 0.51 19.54
N CYS A 87 3.84 -0.42 18.67
CA CYS A 87 4.10 -0.17 17.26
C CYS A 87 2.81 0.10 16.47
N GLY A 88 2.79 1.17 15.66
CA GLY A 88 1.64 1.51 14.81
C GLY A 88 1.61 0.78 13.45
N GLY A 89 2.45 -0.23 13.24
CA GLY A 89 2.64 -0.87 11.93
C GLY A 89 1.66 -1.99 11.58
N CYS A 90 1.11 -2.69 12.58
CA CYS A 90 0.16 -3.79 12.41
C CYS A 90 -1.02 -3.60 13.36
N ASP A 91 -2.22 -4.00 12.95
CA ASP A 91 -3.43 -3.84 13.75
C ASP A 91 -4.36 -5.05 13.75
N PHE A 92 -3.96 -6.17 13.11
CA PHE A 92 -4.74 -7.40 13.04
C PHE A 92 -4.09 -8.64 13.65
N GLN A 93 -2.89 -8.53 14.27
CA GLN A 93 -2.21 -9.72 14.80
C GLN A 93 -2.97 -10.44 15.93
N HIS A 94 -3.90 -9.75 16.59
CA HIS A 94 -4.76 -10.33 17.62
C HIS A 94 -5.95 -11.12 17.05
N ILE A 95 -6.08 -11.22 15.73
CA ILE A 95 -7.14 -11.92 14.99
C ILE A 95 -6.51 -13.09 14.22
N ASP A 96 -7.18 -14.24 14.22
CA ASP A 96 -6.82 -15.37 13.35
C ASP A 96 -6.77 -14.97 11.85
N GLU A 97 -5.79 -15.46 11.11
CA GLU A 97 -5.57 -15.14 9.70
C GLU A 97 -6.80 -15.40 8.81
N GLN A 98 -7.52 -16.51 9.00
CA GLN A 98 -8.71 -16.81 8.20
C GLN A 98 -9.81 -15.78 8.43
N LYS A 99 -9.93 -15.31 9.67
CA LYS A 99 -10.89 -14.26 10.06
C LYS A 99 -10.49 -12.89 9.54
N GLN A 100 -9.18 -12.60 9.44
CA GLN A 100 -8.70 -11.39 8.77
C GLN A 100 -9.16 -11.38 7.30
N LEU A 101 -8.94 -12.48 6.56
CA LEU A 101 -9.36 -12.59 5.16
C LEU A 101 -10.88 -12.47 5.00
N ALA A 102 -11.65 -13.14 5.86
CA ALA A 102 -13.11 -13.05 5.86
C ALA A 102 -13.60 -11.62 6.11
N HIS A 103 -12.99 -10.90 7.07
CA HIS A 103 -13.32 -9.49 7.34
C HIS A 103 -12.99 -8.60 6.14
N LYS A 104 -11.83 -8.77 5.51
CA LYS A 104 -11.44 -8.00 4.32
C LYS A 104 -12.46 -8.21 3.18
N ARG A 105 -12.90 -9.45 2.95
CA ARG A 105 -13.96 -9.77 1.98
C ARG A 105 -15.28 -9.07 2.33
N GLN A 106 -15.72 -9.17 3.58
CA GLN A 106 -16.96 -8.54 4.05
C GLN A 106 -16.95 -7.02 3.82
N VAL A 107 -15.82 -6.35 4.09
CA VAL A 107 -15.68 -4.90 3.86
C VAL A 107 -15.90 -4.54 2.39
N VAL A 108 -15.36 -5.33 1.45
CA VAL A 108 -15.57 -5.12 0.01
C VAL A 108 -17.05 -5.30 -0.34
N GLU A 109 -17.70 -6.35 0.16
CA GLU A 109 -19.14 -6.60 -0.08
C GLU A 109 -20.01 -5.45 0.48
N GLU A 110 -19.76 -4.98 1.70
CA GLU A 110 -20.52 -3.87 2.29
C GLU A 110 -20.36 -2.57 1.49
N LEU A 111 -19.14 -2.27 1.02
CA LEU A 111 -18.89 -1.08 0.21
C LEU A 111 -19.53 -1.21 -1.17
N PHE A 112 -19.40 -2.37 -1.82
CA PHE A 112 -20.00 -2.62 -3.13
C PHE A 112 -21.53 -2.51 -3.06
N GLN A 113 -22.16 -3.03 -1.99
CA GLN A 113 -23.59 -2.87 -1.75
C GLN A 113 -23.95 -1.39 -1.54
N LYS A 114 -23.18 -0.66 -0.72
CA LYS A 114 -23.42 0.77 -0.43
C LYS A 114 -23.35 1.64 -1.68
N PHE A 115 -22.45 1.35 -2.60
CA PHE A 115 -22.29 2.09 -3.87
C PHE A 115 -23.20 1.56 -4.99
N GLY A 116 -24.06 0.57 -4.73
CA GLY A 116 -25.00 0.03 -5.71
C GLY A 116 -24.35 -0.83 -6.80
N VAL A 117 -23.14 -1.35 -6.55
CA VAL A 117 -22.43 -2.27 -7.46
C VAL A 117 -23.18 -3.60 -7.57
N PHE A 118 -23.78 -4.07 -6.47
CA PHE A 118 -24.65 -5.24 -6.44
C PHE A 118 -25.68 -5.12 -5.32
N ASN A 119 -26.72 -5.96 -5.37
CA ASN A 119 -27.67 -6.14 -4.29
C ASN A 119 -27.68 -7.62 -3.89
N PRO A 120 -27.36 -7.96 -2.62
CA PRO A 120 -27.31 -9.35 -2.16
C PRO A 120 -28.66 -10.09 -2.20
N GLN A 121 -29.79 -9.37 -2.32
CA GLN A 121 -31.12 -9.97 -2.48
C GLN A 121 -31.41 -10.44 -3.91
N THR A 122 -30.71 -9.90 -4.91
CA THR A 122 -31.03 -10.11 -6.33
C THR A 122 -29.86 -10.65 -7.14
N SER A 123 -28.65 -10.61 -6.61
CA SER A 123 -27.42 -10.94 -7.33
C SER A 123 -26.31 -11.36 -6.37
N SER A 124 -25.37 -12.16 -6.86
CA SER A 124 -24.12 -12.50 -6.17
C SER A 124 -22.92 -11.91 -6.92
N LEU A 125 -21.84 -11.63 -6.19
CA LEU A 125 -20.58 -11.23 -6.78
C LEU A 125 -19.78 -12.47 -7.23
N PRO A 126 -19.09 -12.43 -8.39
CA PRO A 126 -18.32 -13.56 -8.93
C PRO A 126 -16.96 -13.72 -8.24
N TRP A 127 -16.98 -13.94 -6.92
CA TRP A 127 -15.79 -14.15 -6.12
C TRP A 127 -14.94 -15.31 -6.64
N GLN A 128 -13.64 -15.07 -6.75
CA GLN A 128 -12.60 -16.06 -6.99
C GLN A 128 -11.83 -16.30 -5.69
N GLU A 129 -10.99 -17.34 -5.67
CA GLU A 129 -10.13 -17.61 -4.53
C GLU A 129 -9.22 -16.41 -4.21
N PRO A 130 -9.03 -16.07 -2.93
CA PRO A 130 -8.16 -14.97 -2.54
C PRO A 130 -6.68 -15.32 -2.80
N LEU A 131 -5.89 -14.30 -3.16
CA LEU A 131 -4.44 -14.46 -3.18
C LEU A 131 -3.90 -14.34 -1.74
N VAL A 132 -3.71 -15.47 -1.07
CA VAL A 132 -3.30 -15.54 0.34
C VAL A 132 -1.78 -15.56 0.48
N SER A 133 -1.23 -14.68 1.33
CA SER A 133 0.21 -14.60 1.61
C SER A 133 0.60 -15.42 2.83
N GLU A 134 1.88 -15.74 2.93
CA GLU A 134 2.48 -15.99 4.24
C GLU A 134 2.33 -14.74 5.14
N PRO A 135 1.89 -14.89 6.40
CA PRO A 135 1.61 -13.76 7.28
C PRO A 135 2.86 -13.03 7.78
N MET A 136 4.00 -13.70 7.78
CA MET A 136 5.28 -13.22 8.33
C MET A 136 6.32 -13.09 7.22
N ARG A 137 7.33 -12.25 7.45
CA ARG A 137 8.47 -12.02 6.54
C ARG A 137 8.11 -11.65 5.09
N TYR A 138 6.88 -11.23 4.84
CA TYR A 138 6.40 -10.92 3.49
C TYR A 138 6.86 -9.53 2.99
N ARG A 139 7.08 -8.59 3.93
CA ARG A 139 7.27 -7.18 3.61
C ARG A 139 8.73 -6.94 3.24
N ARG A 140 8.99 -6.84 1.93
CA ARG A 140 10.31 -6.56 1.35
C ARG A 140 10.69 -5.07 1.32
N ARG A 141 9.87 -4.20 1.90
CA ARG A 141 10.15 -2.75 1.99
C ARG A 141 9.63 -2.17 3.30
N VAL A 142 10.50 -1.49 4.03
CA VAL A 142 10.18 -0.78 5.27
C VAL A 142 10.73 0.64 5.25
N ARG A 143 10.01 1.57 5.88
CA ARG A 143 10.50 2.92 6.17
C ARG A 143 10.58 3.08 7.69
N LEU A 144 11.79 3.23 8.19
CA LEU A 144 12.11 3.35 9.61
C LEU A 144 12.34 4.82 9.96
N ALA A 145 11.63 5.29 10.97
CA ALA A 145 11.87 6.61 11.53
C ALA A 145 13.17 6.58 12.35
N THR A 146 13.89 7.71 12.33
CA THR A 146 15.11 7.89 13.12
C THR A 146 14.98 9.06 14.07
N ARG A 147 15.66 8.99 15.22
CA ARG A 147 15.78 10.12 16.14
C ARG A 147 17.08 10.06 16.93
N TRP A 148 17.88 11.11 16.81
CA TRP A 148 19.09 11.25 17.63
C TRP A 148 18.77 11.77 19.03
N LEU A 149 19.18 11.04 20.06
CA LEU A 149 19.13 11.43 21.47
C LEU A 149 20.50 11.94 21.90
N GLY A 150 20.79 13.22 21.62
CA GLY A 150 22.13 13.79 21.83
C GLY A 150 22.66 13.73 23.27
N LYS A 151 21.78 13.67 24.29
CA LYS A 151 22.21 13.49 25.69
C LYS A 151 22.67 12.07 26.00
N GLU A 152 22.03 11.07 25.38
CA GLU A 152 22.33 9.65 25.57
C GLU A 152 23.36 9.14 24.55
N GLN A 153 23.74 9.97 23.58
CA GLN A 153 24.56 9.58 22.43
C GLN A 153 24.02 8.32 21.74
N LYS A 154 22.69 8.27 21.59
CA LYS A 154 21.97 7.11 21.06
C LYS A 154 21.02 7.50 19.93
N LEU A 155 21.10 6.78 18.83
CA LEU A 155 20.18 6.84 17.71
C LEU A 155 19.05 5.85 17.94
N LEU A 156 17.81 6.32 17.91
CA LEU A 156 16.65 5.44 17.83
C LEU A 156 16.33 5.18 16.35
N ILE A 157 16.10 3.91 16.01
CA ILE A 157 15.61 3.47 14.70
C ILE A 157 14.43 2.54 14.93
N GLY A 158 13.32 2.75 14.22
CA GLY A 158 12.17 1.86 14.30
C GLY A 158 10.91 2.44 13.68
N PHE A 159 9.75 1.93 14.08
CA PHE A 159 8.46 2.41 13.59
C PHE A 159 7.84 3.43 14.54
N ARG A 160 6.90 4.22 14.02
CA ARG A 160 6.14 5.15 14.86
C ARG A 160 4.99 4.44 15.55
N GLU A 161 4.71 4.87 16.78
CA GLU A 161 3.45 4.56 17.44
C GLU A 161 2.26 5.06 16.59
N ALA A 162 1.09 4.43 16.71
CA ALA A 162 -0.09 4.85 15.99
C ALA A 162 -0.46 6.32 16.31
N GLN A 163 -0.65 7.13 15.27
CA GLN A 163 -1.02 8.56 15.39
C GLN A 163 -0.06 9.38 16.26
N SER A 164 1.22 9.00 16.32
CA SER A 164 2.22 9.61 17.20
C SER A 164 3.55 9.82 16.45
N HIS A 165 4.36 10.75 16.95
CA HIS A 165 5.73 10.98 16.46
C HIS A 165 6.76 10.20 17.29
N HIS A 166 6.33 9.47 18.32
CA HIS A 166 7.21 8.63 19.12
C HIS A 166 7.64 7.41 18.30
N ILE A 167 8.91 7.06 18.45
CA ILE A 167 9.53 5.93 17.78
C ILE A 167 9.59 4.79 18.78
N VAL A 168 9.03 3.65 18.40
CA VAL A 168 9.27 2.37 19.04
C VAL A 168 10.54 1.82 18.43
N PRO A 169 11.64 1.65 19.20
CA PRO A 169 12.83 0.98 18.69
C PRO A 169 12.49 -0.45 18.32
N ILE A 170 12.91 -0.90 17.14
CA ILE A 170 12.61 -2.24 16.62
C ILE A 170 13.91 -2.89 16.18
N GLU A 171 14.25 -4.02 16.79
CA GLU A 171 15.38 -4.84 16.36
C GLU A 171 14.96 -5.87 15.31
N ASP A 172 13.77 -6.46 15.49
CA ASP A 172 13.19 -7.43 14.56
C ASP A 172 11.68 -7.22 14.39
N CYS A 173 11.22 -7.09 13.15
CA CYS A 173 9.82 -6.91 12.78
C CYS A 173 9.35 -8.15 12.06
N LEU A 174 8.50 -8.94 12.70
CA LEU A 174 8.08 -10.26 12.19
C LEU A 174 7.40 -10.24 10.81
N VAL A 175 6.82 -9.10 10.39
CA VAL A 175 6.26 -8.96 9.04
C VAL A 175 7.27 -8.50 8.00
N ALA A 176 8.36 -7.85 8.41
CA ALA A 176 9.44 -7.42 7.53
C ALA A 176 10.33 -8.61 7.18
N ASP A 177 10.77 -8.65 5.92
CA ASP A 177 11.83 -9.56 5.47
C ASP A 177 13.06 -9.39 6.37
N GLU A 178 13.59 -10.52 6.86
CA GLU A 178 14.67 -10.58 7.84
C GLU A 178 15.92 -9.84 7.36
N ILE A 179 16.20 -9.89 6.05
CA ILE A 179 17.37 -9.23 5.44
C ILE A 179 17.34 -7.72 5.69
N LEU A 180 16.16 -7.09 5.67
CA LEU A 180 16.03 -5.64 5.81
C LEU A 180 16.55 -5.15 7.17
N LEU A 181 16.11 -5.80 8.25
CA LEU A 181 16.53 -5.41 9.59
C LEU A 181 17.93 -5.92 9.92
N HIS A 182 18.34 -7.05 9.35
CA HIS A 182 19.74 -7.47 9.42
C HIS A 182 20.68 -6.39 8.83
N CYS A 183 20.38 -5.88 7.63
CA CYS A 183 21.16 -4.80 7.01
C CYS A 183 21.16 -3.52 7.86
N VAL A 184 20.02 -3.13 8.43
CA VAL A 184 19.94 -1.92 9.28
C VAL A 184 20.72 -2.10 10.59
N ASN A 185 20.59 -3.26 11.25
CA ASN A 185 21.25 -3.56 12.52
C ASN A 185 22.78 -3.64 12.35
N THR A 186 23.26 -4.21 11.24
CA THR A 186 24.69 -4.26 10.92
C THR A 186 25.26 -2.91 10.49
N LEU A 187 24.44 -2.02 9.91
CA LEU A 187 24.82 -0.64 9.60
C LEU A 187 24.77 0.31 10.82
N TYR A 188 23.97 -0.04 11.83
CA TYR A 188 23.69 0.79 13.01
C TYR A 188 24.95 1.40 13.67
N PRO A 189 26.07 0.68 13.88
CA PRO A 189 27.25 1.27 14.52
C PRO A 189 27.80 2.49 13.77
N LEU A 190 27.74 2.51 12.44
CA LEU A 190 28.18 3.65 11.63
C LEU A 190 27.18 4.81 11.70
N LEU A 191 25.90 4.50 11.77
CA LEU A 191 24.83 5.50 11.88
C LEU A 191 24.78 6.13 13.27
N ASN A 192 25.07 5.36 14.32
CA ASN A 192 25.03 5.77 15.72
C ASN A 192 26.27 6.60 16.13
N THR A 193 26.64 7.54 15.29
CA THR A 193 27.69 8.54 15.54
C THR A 193 27.05 9.92 15.49
N SER A 194 27.48 10.85 16.34
CA SER A 194 26.89 12.21 16.34
C SER A 194 27.02 12.91 14.99
N THR A 195 28.04 12.58 14.21
CA THR A 195 28.32 13.11 12.86
C THR A 195 27.31 12.66 11.80
N VAL A 196 26.79 11.43 11.92
CA VAL A 196 25.79 10.86 10.99
C VAL A 196 24.38 10.98 11.56
N ALA A 197 24.16 10.52 12.80
CA ALA A 197 22.85 10.44 13.43
C ALA A 197 22.12 11.79 13.50
N SER A 198 22.86 12.89 13.75
CA SER A 198 22.27 14.23 13.83
C SER A 198 21.73 14.74 12.49
N LYS A 199 22.18 14.15 11.38
CA LYS A 199 21.83 14.52 10.01
C LYS A 199 20.90 13.50 9.33
N LEU A 200 20.49 12.45 10.05
CA LEU A 200 19.70 11.35 9.51
C LEU A 200 18.21 11.55 9.79
N GLY A 201 17.41 11.72 8.73
CA GLY A 201 15.97 11.96 8.82
C GLY A 201 15.12 10.69 8.91
N HIS A 202 15.35 9.72 8.02
CA HIS A 202 14.75 8.39 8.08
C HIS A 202 15.56 7.41 7.21
N ILE A 203 15.29 6.12 7.39
CA ILE A 203 15.88 5.05 6.59
C ILE A 203 14.77 4.35 5.84
N GLU A 204 15.02 4.02 4.58
CA GLU A 204 14.18 3.09 3.84
C GLU A 204 15.02 1.89 3.43
N ALA A 205 14.55 0.69 3.74
CA ALA A 205 15.22 -0.57 3.42
C ALA A 205 14.33 -1.37 2.48
N ILE A 206 14.93 -1.89 1.39
CA ILE A 206 14.24 -2.59 0.30
C ILE A 206 15.03 -3.87 -0.05
N ASN A 207 14.33 -4.99 -0.22
CA ASN A 207 14.92 -6.26 -0.66
C ASN A 207 14.39 -6.61 -2.05
N THR A 208 15.30 -6.64 -3.04
CA THR A 208 15.03 -7.05 -4.42
C THR A 208 16.17 -7.95 -4.92
N ASN A 209 16.65 -7.80 -6.17
CA ASN A 209 17.85 -8.49 -6.66
C ASN A 209 19.08 -8.31 -5.73
N THR A 210 19.16 -7.17 -5.05
CA THR A 210 20.16 -6.81 -4.04
C THR A 210 19.49 -5.96 -2.96
N PRO A 211 19.85 -6.10 -1.68
CA PRO A 211 19.36 -5.19 -0.64
C PRO A 211 19.76 -3.75 -0.92
N VAL A 212 18.85 -2.83 -0.61
CA VAL A 212 19.04 -1.38 -0.76
C VAL A 212 18.71 -0.67 0.54
N ILE A 213 19.60 0.22 0.97
CA ILE A 213 19.39 1.13 2.09
C ILE A 213 19.43 2.56 1.58
N LEU A 214 18.29 3.24 1.62
CA LEU A 214 18.19 4.67 1.38
C LEU A 214 18.29 5.43 2.71
N LEU A 215 19.29 6.30 2.81
CA LEU A 215 19.46 7.22 3.93
C LEU A 215 18.95 8.61 3.52
N ARG A 216 17.88 9.08 4.17
CA ARG A 216 17.44 10.47 4.02
C ARG A 216 18.32 11.36 4.89
N ILE A 217 19.14 12.19 4.25
CA ILE A 217 20.14 13.04 4.91
C ILE A 217 19.71 14.51 4.87
N THR A 218 19.75 15.22 6.00
CA THR A 218 19.34 16.64 6.10
C THR A 218 20.49 17.61 5.78
N GLU A 219 21.73 17.19 5.95
CA GLU A 219 22.94 17.98 5.72
C GLU A 219 24.07 17.08 5.23
N ALA A 220 25.01 17.61 4.45
CA ALA A 220 26.12 16.82 3.91
C ALA A 220 26.89 16.04 4.99
N LEU A 221 27.14 14.76 4.71
CA LEU A 221 27.97 13.91 5.56
C LEU A 221 29.46 14.24 5.34
N PRO A 222 30.30 14.17 6.39
CA PRO A 222 31.73 14.36 6.24
C PRO A 222 32.37 13.21 5.45
N GLY A 223 33.54 13.46 4.85
CA GLY A 223 34.18 12.53 3.90
C GLY A 223 34.57 11.18 4.52
N ASP A 224 34.97 11.17 5.79
CA ASP A 224 35.28 9.96 6.56
C ASP A 224 34.03 9.07 6.77
N ALA A 225 32.89 9.67 7.10
CA ALA A 225 31.61 8.97 7.20
C ALA A 225 31.17 8.41 5.83
N MET A 226 31.33 9.19 4.76
CA MET A 226 31.04 8.74 3.39
C MET A 226 31.90 7.54 2.99
N GLN A 227 33.19 7.56 3.31
CA GLN A 227 34.10 6.44 3.06
C GLN A 227 33.73 5.20 3.88
N ALA A 228 33.42 5.35 5.17
CA ALA A 228 33.00 4.23 6.01
C ALA A 228 31.70 3.57 5.50
N LEU A 229 30.75 4.37 5.00
CA LEU A 229 29.53 3.86 4.36
C LEU A 229 29.85 3.07 3.07
N GLN A 230 30.79 3.54 2.25
CA GLN A 230 31.21 2.86 1.01
C GLN A 230 31.88 1.52 1.29
N GLU A 231 32.77 1.48 2.28
CA GLU A 231 33.45 0.26 2.73
C GLU A 231 32.43 -0.74 3.26
N TRP A 232 31.50 -0.30 4.12
CA TRP A 232 30.43 -1.14 4.64
C TRP A 232 29.53 -1.69 3.53
N GLN A 233 29.14 -0.85 2.56
CA GLN A 233 28.33 -1.26 1.40
C GLN A 233 29.00 -2.40 0.63
N THR A 234 30.30 -2.28 0.39
CA THR A 234 31.08 -3.28 -0.36
C THR A 234 31.16 -4.61 0.41
N VAL A 235 31.45 -4.55 1.72
CA VAL A 235 31.56 -5.74 2.57
C VAL A 235 30.22 -6.46 2.70
N ASN A 236 29.12 -5.72 2.87
CA ASN A 236 27.79 -6.28 3.10
C ASN A 236 26.96 -6.49 1.83
N LYS A 237 27.54 -6.25 0.64
CA LYS A 237 26.90 -6.41 -0.67
C LYS A 237 25.50 -5.76 -0.74
N THR A 238 25.39 -4.57 -0.16
CA THR A 238 24.14 -3.83 0.00
C THR A 238 24.31 -2.45 -0.61
N ASN A 239 23.41 -2.05 -1.51
CA ASN A 239 23.49 -0.75 -2.17
C ASN A 239 22.98 0.35 -1.24
N ILE A 240 23.82 1.34 -0.94
CA ILE A 240 23.41 2.53 -0.20
C ILE A 240 23.08 3.64 -1.18
N TRP A 241 21.95 4.31 -0.93
CA TRP A 241 21.53 5.51 -1.63
C TRP A 241 21.36 6.65 -0.62
N LEU A 242 21.61 7.88 -1.05
CA LEU A 242 21.45 9.07 -0.25
C LEU A 242 20.37 9.96 -0.87
N GLN A 243 19.47 10.49 -0.04
CA GLN A 243 18.50 11.48 -0.46
C GLN A 243 18.63 12.77 0.36
N SER A 244 18.93 13.87 -0.33
CA SER A 244 18.97 15.23 0.21
C SER A 244 17.92 16.08 -0.49
N GLU A 245 16.93 16.56 0.26
CA GLU A 245 15.75 17.23 -0.31
C GLU A 245 15.09 16.39 -1.41
N ASN A 246 15.23 16.81 -2.68
CA ASN A 246 14.73 16.10 -3.86
C ASN A 246 15.84 15.40 -4.66
N ASP A 247 17.11 15.60 -4.29
CA ASP A 247 18.26 14.94 -4.93
C ASP A 247 18.42 13.53 -4.35
N LEU A 248 18.41 12.53 -5.23
CA LEU A 248 18.54 11.12 -4.91
C LEU A 248 19.71 10.56 -5.70
N GLN A 249 20.73 10.06 -4.99
CA GLN A 249 21.97 9.60 -5.61
C GLN A 249 22.44 8.27 -5.02
N PRO A 250 22.94 7.34 -5.85
CA PRO A 250 23.62 6.15 -5.36
C PRO A 250 24.94 6.55 -4.69
N LEU A 251 25.29 5.88 -3.60
CA LEU A 251 26.64 5.96 -3.06
C LEU A 251 27.61 5.35 -4.07
N ALA A 252 28.85 5.85 -4.15
CA ALA A 252 29.84 5.37 -5.12
C ALA A 252 29.95 3.84 -5.11
N GLY A 253 29.85 3.22 -6.29
CA GLY A 253 29.86 1.76 -6.47
C GLY A 253 28.51 1.06 -6.28
N ALA A 254 27.44 1.76 -5.86
CA ALA A 254 26.12 1.17 -5.76
C ALA A 254 25.52 0.95 -7.16
N ALA A 255 25.00 -0.24 -7.41
CA ALA A 255 24.31 -0.59 -8.64
C ALA A 255 22.85 -0.10 -8.61
N MET A 256 22.26 0.09 -9.79
CA MET A 256 20.82 0.32 -9.91
C MET A 256 20.07 -0.96 -9.52
N PRO A 257 19.17 -0.92 -8.53
CA PRO A 257 18.40 -2.09 -8.14
C PRO A 257 17.31 -2.38 -9.17
N PHE A 258 16.88 -3.63 -9.23
CA PHE A 258 15.75 -4.08 -10.03
C PHE A 258 14.93 -5.15 -9.32
N ASP A 259 13.64 -5.16 -9.59
CA ASP A 259 12.76 -6.27 -9.30
C ASP A 259 12.66 -7.20 -10.52
N THR A 260 12.10 -8.39 -10.35
CA THR A 260 11.92 -9.35 -11.45
C THR A 260 10.44 -9.60 -11.72
N SER A 261 10.02 -9.35 -12.95
CA SER A 261 8.65 -9.62 -13.40
C SER A 261 8.34 -11.12 -13.45
N ILE A 262 7.08 -11.49 -13.66
CA ILE A 262 6.67 -12.89 -13.80
C ILE A 262 7.31 -13.61 -15.00
N ASP A 263 7.79 -12.87 -16.00
CA ASP A 263 8.44 -13.40 -17.20
C ASP A 263 9.98 -13.37 -17.12
N GLY A 264 10.54 -13.00 -15.96
CA GLY A 264 11.98 -12.87 -15.77
C GLY A 264 12.58 -11.53 -16.23
N ASP A 265 11.75 -10.62 -16.75
CA ASP A 265 12.19 -9.29 -17.15
C ASP A 265 12.64 -8.44 -15.96
N LYS A 266 13.69 -7.65 -16.15
CA LYS A 266 14.24 -6.76 -15.12
C LYS A 266 13.44 -5.46 -15.05
N LEU A 267 12.93 -5.16 -13.88
CA LEU A 267 12.19 -3.95 -13.58
C LEU A 267 13.06 -3.04 -12.72
N TYR A 268 13.91 -2.23 -13.37
CA TYR A 268 14.75 -1.26 -12.67
C TYR A 268 13.87 -0.18 -12.01
N PHE A 269 14.32 0.29 -10.85
CA PHE A 269 13.64 1.31 -10.07
C PHE A 269 14.65 2.13 -9.25
N GLN A 270 14.23 3.31 -8.81
CA GLN A 270 14.99 4.09 -7.83
C GLN A 270 14.38 3.94 -6.43
N PRO A 271 15.18 3.95 -5.35
CA PRO A 271 14.65 3.98 -4.00
C PRO A 271 13.69 5.16 -3.80
N GLY A 272 12.53 4.91 -3.20
CA GLY A 272 11.44 5.90 -3.14
C GLY A 272 10.35 5.71 -4.20
N ASP A 273 10.64 5.07 -5.33
CA ASP A 273 9.60 4.67 -6.30
C ASP A 273 8.63 3.66 -5.69
N PHE A 274 7.40 3.61 -6.20
CA PHE A 274 6.42 2.67 -5.69
C PHE A 274 6.78 1.24 -6.12
N LEU A 275 6.78 0.35 -5.14
CA LEU A 275 6.94 -1.09 -5.32
C LEU A 275 5.96 -1.77 -4.37
N GLN A 276 5.30 -2.82 -4.84
CA GLN A 276 4.46 -3.65 -4.00
C GLN A 276 5.29 -4.27 -2.88
N VAL A 277 4.84 -4.11 -1.63
CA VAL A 277 5.61 -4.50 -0.45
C VAL A 277 5.72 -6.00 -0.27
N ASN A 278 4.84 -6.77 -0.91
CA ASN A 278 4.85 -8.23 -0.90
C ASN A 278 5.17 -8.74 -2.31
N GLY A 279 6.43 -9.11 -2.54
CA GLY A 279 6.90 -9.51 -3.88
C GLY A 279 6.22 -10.77 -4.40
N GLY A 280 6.06 -11.78 -3.55
CA GLY A 280 5.43 -13.06 -3.94
C GLY A 280 3.94 -12.91 -4.25
N ILE A 281 3.22 -12.07 -3.51
CA ILE A 281 1.83 -11.74 -3.83
C ILE A 281 1.74 -10.88 -5.09
N ASN A 282 2.64 -9.92 -5.28
CA ASN A 282 2.66 -9.12 -6.50
C ASN A 282 2.80 -9.99 -7.76
N GLN A 283 3.69 -10.98 -7.75
CA GLN A 283 3.83 -11.90 -8.88
C GLN A 283 2.53 -12.69 -9.15
N ARG A 284 1.87 -13.21 -8.12
CA ARG A 284 0.58 -13.89 -8.27
C ARG A 284 -0.54 -12.96 -8.74
N MET A 285 -0.56 -11.72 -8.28
CA MET A 285 -1.50 -10.68 -8.70
C MET A 285 -1.32 -10.34 -10.18
N VAL A 286 -0.07 -10.16 -10.64
CA VAL A 286 0.26 -9.93 -12.04
C VAL A 286 -0.08 -11.14 -12.90
N GLN A 287 0.18 -12.37 -12.43
CA GLN A 287 -0.25 -13.57 -13.16
C GLN A 287 -1.77 -13.64 -13.30
N GLN A 288 -2.51 -13.38 -12.20
CA GLN A 288 -3.97 -13.36 -12.23
C GLN A 288 -4.50 -12.29 -13.20
N ALA A 289 -3.84 -11.13 -13.26
CA ALA A 289 -4.15 -10.07 -14.22
C ALA A 289 -4.04 -10.57 -15.66
N MET A 290 -2.98 -11.32 -15.99
CA MET A 290 -2.81 -11.90 -17.34
C MET A 290 -3.92 -12.92 -17.64
N ASP A 291 -4.25 -13.77 -16.67
CA ASP A 291 -5.27 -14.82 -16.82
C ASP A 291 -6.69 -14.25 -17.00
N TRP A 292 -6.98 -13.10 -16.38
CA TRP A 292 -8.28 -12.42 -16.47
C TRP A 292 -8.42 -11.53 -17.70
N LEU A 293 -7.39 -10.72 -18.00
CA LEU A 293 -7.38 -9.88 -19.19
C LEU A 293 -7.30 -10.71 -20.47
N LYS A 294 -6.57 -11.83 -20.45
CA LYS A 294 -6.29 -12.70 -21.60
C LYS A 294 -5.76 -11.93 -22.82
N PRO A 295 -4.66 -11.17 -22.68
CA PRO A 295 -4.11 -10.40 -23.79
C PRO A 295 -3.62 -11.29 -24.95
N GLU A 296 -3.97 -10.90 -26.17
CA GLU A 296 -3.57 -11.56 -27.41
C GLU A 296 -2.66 -10.67 -28.28
N LYS A 297 -1.84 -11.29 -29.14
CA LYS A 297 -0.87 -10.60 -30.02
C LYS A 297 -1.49 -9.68 -31.07
N THR A 298 -2.81 -9.67 -31.19
CA THR A 298 -3.61 -8.81 -32.07
C THR A 298 -4.18 -7.60 -31.35
N GLN A 299 -4.12 -7.57 -30.01
CA GLN A 299 -4.81 -6.60 -29.17
C GLN A 299 -3.90 -5.49 -28.66
N ARG A 300 -4.46 -4.30 -28.54
CA ARG A 300 -3.82 -3.13 -27.93
C ARG A 300 -4.24 -3.00 -26.48
N VAL A 301 -3.32 -2.62 -25.60
CA VAL A 301 -3.57 -2.47 -24.16
C VAL A 301 -3.21 -1.07 -23.68
N TYR A 302 -4.05 -0.49 -22.83
CA TYR A 302 -3.68 0.65 -22.00
C TYR A 302 -3.43 0.19 -20.58
N ASP A 303 -2.30 0.56 -20.02
CA ASP A 303 -1.97 0.36 -18.61
C ASP A 303 -1.94 1.73 -17.92
N PHE A 304 -3.00 2.06 -17.19
CA PHE A 304 -3.14 3.33 -16.49
C PHE A 304 -2.60 3.22 -15.07
N PHE A 305 -1.95 4.29 -14.59
CA PHE A 305 -1.22 4.28 -13.32
C PHE A 305 -0.08 3.25 -13.34
N ALA A 306 0.61 3.17 -14.47
CA ALA A 306 1.56 2.10 -14.78
C ALA A 306 2.77 2.03 -13.82
N GLY A 307 3.06 3.13 -13.10
CA GLY A 307 4.23 3.23 -12.26
C GLY A 307 5.50 2.96 -13.06
N ILE A 308 6.28 1.97 -12.62
CA ILE A 308 7.53 1.55 -13.29
C ILE A 308 7.35 0.39 -14.30
N GLY A 309 6.11 -0.04 -14.55
CA GLY A 309 5.77 -1.07 -15.54
C GLY A 309 5.47 -2.46 -14.99
N ASN A 310 4.96 -2.55 -13.76
CA ASN A 310 4.68 -3.82 -13.07
C ASN A 310 3.74 -4.74 -13.87
N PHE A 311 2.67 -4.17 -14.44
CA PHE A 311 1.78 -4.88 -15.37
C PHE A 311 2.19 -4.69 -16.83
N SER A 312 2.75 -3.53 -17.18
CA SER A 312 3.06 -3.17 -18.57
C SER A 312 4.00 -4.15 -19.26
N LEU A 313 5.06 -4.61 -18.58
CA LEU A 313 6.05 -5.53 -19.15
C LEU A 313 5.42 -6.91 -19.46
N PRO A 314 4.76 -7.59 -18.51
CA PRO A 314 4.04 -8.83 -18.80
C PRO A 314 2.93 -8.69 -19.86
N LEU A 315 2.23 -7.55 -19.89
CA LEU A 315 1.26 -7.25 -20.95
C LEU A 315 1.96 -7.16 -22.31
N ALA A 316 3.11 -6.49 -22.41
CA ALA A 316 3.86 -6.33 -23.65
C ALA A 316 4.41 -7.67 -24.19
N ARG A 317 4.75 -8.61 -23.30
CA ARG A 317 5.11 -9.99 -23.68
C ARG A 317 3.95 -10.74 -24.36
N ARG A 318 2.69 -10.34 -24.16
CA ARG A 318 1.49 -11.07 -24.63
C ARG A 318 0.65 -10.32 -25.67
N ALA A 319 0.63 -8.99 -25.62
CA ALA A 319 -0.20 -8.13 -26.48
C ALA A 319 0.51 -7.69 -27.79
N GLN A 320 -0.26 -7.09 -28.70
CA GLN A 320 0.28 -6.41 -29.89
C GLN A 320 1.13 -5.21 -29.48
N SER A 321 0.56 -4.32 -28.66
CA SER A 321 1.22 -3.12 -28.14
C SER A 321 0.61 -2.67 -26.83
N VAL A 322 1.43 -2.08 -25.96
CA VAL A 322 1.02 -1.52 -24.68
C VAL A 322 1.38 -0.04 -24.62
N LEU A 323 0.44 0.79 -24.18
CA LEU A 323 0.71 2.17 -23.78
C LEU A 323 0.57 2.27 -22.26
N ALA A 324 1.69 2.46 -21.58
CA ALA A 324 1.77 2.70 -20.14
C ALA A 324 1.61 4.20 -19.86
N VAL A 325 0.54 4.58 -19.16
CA VAL A 325 0.22 5.98 -18.83
C VAL A 325 0.45 6.22 -17.35
N GLU A 326 1.29 7.18 -17.02
CA GLU A 326 1.73 7.46 -15.64
C GLU A 326 1.76 8.97 -15.36
N GLY A 327 1.25 9.39 -14.21
CA GLY A 327 1.19 10.80 -13.82
C GLY A 327 2.56 11.38 -13.42
N VAL A 328 3.49 10.54 -12.96
CA VAL A 328 4.83 10.96 -12.56
C VAL A 328 5.82 10.73 -13.69
N TYR A 329 6.26 11.81 -14.35
CA TYR A 329 7.21 11.78 -15.48
C TYR A 329 8.40 10.83 -15.30
N ARG A 330 9.06 10.88 -14.13
CA ARG A 330 10.24 10.02 -13.86
C ARG A 330 9.91 8.52 -13.89
N MET A 331 8.72 8.13 -13.45
CA MET A 331 8.27 6.73 -13.47
C MET A 331 7.88 6.31 -14.89
N ALA A 332 7.26 7.20 -15.67
CA ALA A 332 7.01 6.96 -17.10
C ALA A 332 8.31 6.75 -17.90
N GLU A 333 9.34 7.56 -17.63
CA GLU A 333 10.68 7.37 -18.20
C GLU A 333 11.32 6.07 -17.73
N GLN A 334 11.17 5.70 -16.45
CA GLN A 334 11.65 4.43 -15.93
C GLN A 334 10.99 3.22 -16.62
N THR A 335 9.68 3.28 -16.92
CA THR A 335 9.00 2.25 -17.71
C THR A 335 9.57 2.14 -19.12
N ARG A 336 9.90 3.27 -19.78
CA ARG A 336 10.55 3.27 -21.10
C ARG A 336 11.93 2.59 -21.04
N ILE A 337 12.75 2.93 -20.05
CA ILE A 337 14.06 2.31 -19.83
C ILE A 337 13.91 0.81 -19.56
N ASN A 338 12.91 0.41 -18.77
CA ASN A 338 12.62 -1.00 -18.50
C ASN A 338 12.22 -1.74 -19.79
N ALA A 339 11.37 -1.14 -20.64
CA ALA A 339 11.03 -1.70 -21.94
C ALA A 339 12.27 -1.93 -22.82
N GLU A 340 13.10 -0.90 -22.97
CA GLU A 340 14.34 -0.94 -23.77
C GLU A 340 15.31 -2.00 -23.24
N SER A 341 15.52 -2.05 -21.92
CA SER A 341 16.45 -3.00 -21.28
C SER A 341 16.03 -4.46 -21.44
N ASN A 342 14.75 -4.72 -21.69
CA ASN A 342 14.19 -6.06 -21.92
C ASN A 342 13.86 -6.33 -23.40
N GLY A 343 14.26 -5.43 -24.32
CA GLY A 343 14.06 -5.57 -25.76
C GLY A 343 12.60 -5.53 -26.19
N MET A 344 11.80 -4.65 -25.58
CA MET A 344 10.37 -4.50 -25.89
C MET A 344 10.11 -3.25 -26.73
N ASP A 345 10.00 -3.42 -28.05
CA ASP A 345 9.67 -2.32 -28.98
C ASP A 345 8.16 -2.01 -29.03
N ASN A 346 7.34 -2.86 -28.42
CA ASN A 346 5.88 -2.74 -28.41
C ASN A 346 5.31 -2.15 -27.11
N LEU A 347 6.17 -1.72 -26.18
CA LEU A 347 5.80 -1.02 -24.95
C LEU A 347 6.24 0.44 -25.05
N SER A 348 5.26 1.34 -25.08
CA SER A 348 5.46 2.79 -25.05
C SER A 348 4.98 3.36 -23.73
N SER A 349 5.56 4.47 -23.28
CA SER A 349 5.10 5.19 -22.09
C SER A 349 4.64 6.62 -22.43
N LEU A 350 3.68 7.12 -21.66
CA LEU A 350 3.14 8.46 -21.72
C LEU A 350 3.05 9.03 -20.32
N SER A 351 3.61 10.22 -20.11
CA SER A 351 3.36 10.99 -18.90
C SER A 351 2.16 11.91 -19.08
N ALA A 352 1.10 11.74 -18.27
CA ALA A 352 -0.12 12.53 -18.37
C ALA A 352 -0.90 12.58 -17.04
N ASP A 353 -1.65 13.67 -16.81
CA ASP A 353 -2.60 13.72 -15.69
C ASP A 353 -3.82 12.83 -15.98
N LEU A 354 -3.90 11.72 -15.26
CA LEU A 354 -4.97 10.73 -15.40
C LEU A 354 -6.34 11.24 -14.94
N ASN A 355 -6.43 12.39 -14.26
CA ASN A 355 -7.70 13.04 -13.94
C ASN A 355 -8.30 13.80 -15.14
N GLU A 356 -7.44 14.25 -16.06
CA GLU A 356 -7.81 15.08 -17.22
C GLU A 356 -7.59 14.36 -18.57
N ILE A 357 -7.10 13.12 -18.55
CA ILE A 357 -6.78 12.31 -19.73
C ILE A 357 -7.95 12.22 -20.75
N THR A 358 -7.61 12.33 -22.03
CA THR A 358 -8.55 12.29 -23.15
C THR A 358 -8.18 11.23 -24.18
N ALA A 359 -9.11 10.89 -25.08
CA ALA A 359 -8.85 9.94 -26.15
C ALA A 359 -7.78 10.44 -27.14
N SER A 360 -7.62 11.75 -27.33
CA SER A 360 -6.58 12.32 -28.18
C SER A 360 -5.17 12.06 -27.63
N ASP A 361 -5.00 12.02 -26.31
CA ASP A 361 -3.71 11.76 -25.68
C ASP A 361 -3.25 10.31 -25.91
N LEU A 362 -4.21 9.38 -26.03
CA LEU A 362 -3.97 7.94 -26.14
C LEU A 362 -3.87 7.44 -27.60
N GLY A 363 -4.30 8.25 -28.56
CA GLY A 363 -4.30 7.92 -29.97
C GLY A 363 -5.29 6.81 -30.34
N LYS A 364 -4.78 5.67 -30.83
CA LYS A 364 -5.63 4.55 -31.28
C LYS A 364 -6.19 3.78 -30.08
N PRO A 365 -7.49 3.42 -30.09
CA PRO A 365 -8.16 2.73 -28.99
C PRO A 365 -7.46 1.42 -28.61
N ALA A 366 -7.72 0.96 -27.39
CA ALA A 366 -7.22 -0.29 -26.84
C ALA A 366 -8.36 -1.27 -26.58
N ASP A 367 -8.09 -2.56 -26.81
CA ASP A 367 -9.00 -3.67 -26.56
C ASP A 367 -9.09 -4.02 -25.07
N LEU A 368 -8.03 -3.75 -24.31
CA LEU A 368 -7.91 -4.12 -22.90
C LEU A 368 -7.36 -2.95 -22.08
N TRP A 369 -7.92 -2.71 -20.91
CA TRP A 369 -7.41 -1.72 -19.95
C TRP A 369 -6.98 -2.38 -18.64
N CYS A 370 -5.83 -1.97 -18.12
CA CYS A 370 -5.35 -2.30 -16.77
C CYS A 370 -5.26 -1.00 -15.96
N LEU A 371 -5.82 -0.99 -14.76
CA LEU A 371 -5.84 0.16 -13.85
C LEU A 371 -5.32 -0.27 -12.48
N ASP A 372 -4.25 0.37 -11.99
CA ASP A 372 -3.74 0.21 -10.61
C ASP A 372 -3.60 1.58 -9.90
N PRO A 373 -4.71 2.32 -9.71
CA PRO A 373 -4.67 3.66 -9.15
C PRO A 373 -4.26 3.69 -7.68
N ALA A 374 -3.69 4.83 -7.29
CA ALA A 374 -3.56 5.19 -5.89
C ALA A 374 -4.93 5.34 -5.20
N ARG A 375 -4.90 5.60 -3.88
CA ARG A 375 -6.12 5.68 -3.02
C ARG A 375 -7.25 6.58 -3.54
N PRO A 376 -7.02 7.72 -4.22
CA PRO A 376 -8.11 8.54 -4.76
C PRO A 376 -8.98 7.85 -5.84
N GLY A 377 -8.51 6.74 -6.42
CA GLY A 377 -9.19 5.99 -7.49
C GLY A 377 -8.92 6.54 -8.90
N ALA A 378 -9.72 6.10 -9.87
CA ALA A 378 -9.52 6.34 -11.30
C ALA A 378 -10.67 7.13 -11.94
N GLU A 379 -11.21 8.13 -11.24
CA GLU A 379 -12.38 8.91 -11.69
C GLU A 379 -12.19 9.52 -13.09
N GLY A 380 -10.98 10.05 -13.41
CA GLY A 380 -10.68 10.59 -14.73
C GLY A 380 -10.72 9.53 -15.85
N VAL A 381 -10.21 8.33 -15.59
CA VAL A 381 -10.26 7.19 -16.53
C VAL A 381 -11.71 6.69 -16.69
N VAL A 382 -12.51 6.70 -15.63
CA VAL A 382 -13.96 6.41 -15.71
C VAL A 382 -14.68 7.44 -16.58
N LYS A 383 -14.37 8.74 -16.43
CA LYS A 383 -14.91 9.81 -17.29
C LYS A 383 -14.47 9.65 -18.74
N LEU A 384 -13.22 9.23 -18.98
CA LEU A 384 -12.74 8.90 -20.32
C LEU A 384 -13.58 7.77 -20.92
N LEU A 385 -13.80 6.67 -20.19
CA LEU A 385 -14.62 5.54 -20.65
C LEU A 385 -16.03 5.97 -21.08
N HIS A 386 -16.67 6.86 -20.30
CA HIS A 386 -17.99 7.41 -20.62
C HIS A 386 -17.99 8.22 -21.93
N LYS A 387 -16.90 8.94 -22.23
CA LYS A 387 -16.76 9.78 -23.44
C LYS A 387 -16.42 9.00 -24.70
N LEU A 388 -15.96 7.75 -24.59
CA LEU A 388 -15.63 6.92 -25.75
C LEU A 388 -16.89 6.46 -26.49
N LYS A 389 -16.78 6.41 -27.82
CA LYS A 389 -17.78 5.73 -28.66
C LYS A 389 -17.84 4.24 -28.29
N PRO A 390 -19.01 3.58 -28.32
CA PRO A 390 -19.15 2.17 -27.94
C PRO A 390 -18.12 1.23 -28.58
N GLU A 391 -17.81 1.43 -29.87
CA GLU A 391 -16.84 0.65 -30.65
C GLU A 391 -15.38 0.86 -30.24
N HIS A 392 -15.05 1.94 -29.54
CA HIS A 392 -13.70 2.26 -29.05
C HIS A 392 -13.48 1.86 -27.59
N ARG A 393 -14.51 1.36 -26.90
CA ARG A 393 -14.41 0.94 -25.50
C ARG A 393 -13.71 -0.44 -25.40
N PRO A 394 -12.90 -0.66 -24.36
CA PRO A 394 -12.19 -1.92 -24.18
C PRO A 394 -13.17 -3.08 -23.96
N GLN A 395 -12.81 -4.26 -24.46
CA GLN A 395 -13.55 -5.49 -24.23
C GLN A 395 -13.49 -5.90 -22.75
N ARG A 396 -12.31 -5.74 -22.12
CA ARG A 396 -12.12 -6.00 -20.69
C ARG A 396 -11.34 -4.91 -19.98
N ILE A 397 -11.67 -4.74 -18.71
CA ILE A 397 -11.01 -3.82 -17.80
C ILE A 397 -10.60 -4.61 -16.56
N LEU A 398 -9.32 -4.59 -16.23
CA LEU A 398 -8.82 -5.02 -14.93
C LEU A 398 -8.63 -3.79 -14.06
N TYR A 399 -9.14 -3.85 -12.83
CA TYR A 399 -8.97 -2.82 -11.82
C TYR A 399 -8.36 -3.45 -10.56
N VAL A 400 -7.21 -2.96 -10.14
CA VAL A 400 -6.51 -3.31 -8.90
C VAL A 400 -6.58 -2.11 -7.95
N SER A 401 -6.83 -2.32 -6.66
CA SER A 401 -6.92 -1.21 -5.71
C SER A 401 -6.70 -1.58 -4.25
N CYS A 402 -5.90 -0.75 -3.58
CA CYS A 402 -5.72 -0.74 -2.13
C CYS A 402 -6.80 0.05 -1.36
N ALA A 403 -7.79 0.62 -2.07
CA ALA A 403 -8.83 1.50 -1.51
C ALA A 403 -10.22 1.01 -1.93
N PRO A 404 -10.87 0.14 -1.11
CA PRO A 404 -12.12 -0.52 -1.52
C PRO A 404 -13.30 0.46 -1.69
N ASP A 405 -13.26 1.64 -1.06
CA ASP A 405 -14.30 2.66 -1.15
C ASP A 405 -14.26 3.41 -2.49
N THR A 406 -13.09 3.85 -2.94
CA THR A 406 -12.93 4.48 -4.25
C THR A 406 -13.03 3.47 -5.38
N LEU A 407 -12.57 2.23 -5.17
CA LEU A 407 -12.86 1.10 -6.05
C LEU A 407 -14.37 0.93 -6.25
N ALA A 408 -15.15 0.81 -5.17
CA ALA A 408 -16.60 0.62 -5.27
C ALA A 408 -17.30 1.75 -6.04
N ARG A 409 -16.90 3.00 -5.80
CA ARG A 409 -17.37 4.17 -6.57
C ARG A 409 -17.07 4.04 -8.06
N ASP A 410 -15.83 3.70 -8.40
CA ASP A 410 -15.37 3.67 -9.79
C ASP A 410 -15.99 2.50 -10.57
N ILE A 411 -16.10 1.33 -9.94
CA ILE A 411 -16.83 0.17 -10.47
C ILE A 411 -18.30 0.53 -10.71
N ALA A 412 -18.99 1.15 -9.75
CA ALA A 412 -20.38 1.59 -9.95
C ALA A 412 -20.51 2.52 -11.18
N GLY A 413 -19.54 3.42 -11.38
CA GLY A 413 -19.46 4.27 -12.56
C GLY A 413 -19.30 3.50 -13.88
N MET A 414 -18.58 2.39 -13.88
CA MET A 414 -18.38 1.51 -15.06
C MET A 414 -19.58 0.60 -15.35
N LEU A 415 -20.39 0.26 -14.35
CA LEU A 415 -21.62 -0.53 -14.50
C LEU A 415 -22.86 0.29 -14.92
N THR A 416 -22.77 1.62 -14.90
CA THR A 416 -23.94 2.50 -15.08
C THR A 416 -24.42 2.56 -16.55
N GLU A 417 -25.49 1.84 -16.86
CA GLU A 417 -26.14 1.82 -18.19
C GLU A 417 -26.58 3.21 -18.67
N SER A 418 -27.07 4.07 -17.76
CA SER A 418 -27.56 5.41 -18.12
C SER A 418 -26.48 6.35 -18.66
N LYS A 419 -25.20 6.02 -18.44
CA LYS A 419 -24.04 6.71 -19.04
C LYS A 419 -23.53 6.01 -20.30
N GLY A 420 -24.32 5.08 -20.84
CA GLY A 420 -23.98 4.23 -21.96
C GLY A 420 -22.93 3.17 -21.65
N CYS A 421 -22.46 3.04 -20.40
CA CYS A 421 -21.52 2.00 -20.01
C CYS A 421 -22.28 0.75 -19.61
N ASN A 422 -22.05 -0.35 -20.33
CA ASN A 422 -22.64 -1.64 -20.04
C ASN A 422 -21.51 -2.64 -19.80
N TYR A 423 -20.93 -2.60 -18.61
CA TYR A 423 -19.96 -3.61 -18.16
C TYR A 423 -20.59 -4.50 -17.11
N ARG A 424 -20.06 -5.71 -16.98
CA ARG A 424 -20.37 -6.63 -15.88
C ARG A 424 -19.10 -7.10 -15.22
N ILE A 425 -19.13 -7.33 -13.92
CA ILE A 425 -18.02 -7.97 -13.20
C ILE A 425 -18.01 -9.44 -13.58
N ILE A 426 -16.86 -9.95 -14.03
CA ILE A 426 -16.64 -11.37 -14.36
C ILE A 426 -15.64 -12.06 -13.41
N GLY A 427 -14.91 -11.28 -12.61
CA GLY A 427 -14.02 -11.79 -11.57
C GLY A 427 -13.80 -10.76 -10.48
N LEU A 428 -13.78 -11.22 -9.23
CA LEU A 428 -13.52 -10.41 -8.04
C LEU A 428 -12.67 -11.23 -7.06
N SER A 429 -11.55 -10.72 -6.60
CA SER A 429 -10.73 -11.41 -5.60
C SER A 429 -10.05 -10.40 -4.66
N THR A 430 -9.94 -10.75 -3.39
CA THR A 430 -9.07 -10.04 -2.45
C THR A 430 -7.64 -10.53 -2.60
N VAL A 431 -6.71 -9.60 -2.52
CA VAL A 431 -5.27 -9.86 -2.54
C VAL A 431 -4.72 -9.53 -1.16
N ASP A 432 -4.12 -10.51 -0.49
CA ASP A 432 -3.56 -10.30 0.84
C ASP A 432 -2.15 -9.70 0.74
N MET A 433 -2.08 -8.49 0.19
CA MET A 433 -0.82 -7.73 0.00
C MET A 433 -0.22 -7.28 1.35
N PHE A 434 -1.07 -7.09 2.36
CA PHE A 434 -0.69 -6.61 3.69
C PHE A 434 -1.28 -7.48 4.82
N PRO A 435 -0.82 -8.73 4.97
CA PRO A 435 -1.19 -9.57 6.11
C PRO A 435 -0.92 -8.87 7.45
N GLN A 436 -1.69 -9.22 8.47
CA GLN A 436 -1.61 -8.64 9.82
C GLN A 436 -2.00 -7.16 9.91
N THR A 437 -2.63 -6.63 8.85
CA THR A 437 -3.17 -5.27 8.81
C THR A 437 -4.59 -5.25 8.24
N HIS A 438 -5.33 -4.19 8.56
CA HIS A 438 -6.64 -3.90 7.97
C HIS A 438 -6.60 -3.55 6.48
N HIS A 439 -5.42 -3.32 5.89
CA HIS A 439 -5.33 -2.93 4.49
C HIS A 439 -5.82 -4.05 3.57
N ILE A 440 -6.63 -3.66 2.58
CA ILE A 440 -7.29 -4.53 1.62
C ILE A 440 -6.77 -4.15 0.25
N GLU A 441 -6.25 -5.13 -0.49
CA GLU A 441 -6.02 -5.02 -1.91
C GLU A 441 -7.10 -5.85 -2.62
N THR A 442 -7.68 -5.36 -3.71
CA THR A 442 -8.77 -6.05 -4.42
C THR A 442 -8.53 -5.98 -5.92
N MET A 443 -8.78 -7.09 -6.62
CA MET A 443 -8.79 -7.16 -8.08
C MET A 443 -10.21 -7.36 -8.57
N VAL A 444 -10.60 -6.60 -9.60
CA VAL A 444 -11.88 -6.71 -10.29
C VAL A 444 -11.62 -6.82 -11.79
N CYS A 445 -12.17 -7.83 -12.43
CA CYS A 445 -12.21 -7.92 -13.88
C CYS A 445 -13.64 -7.62 -14.37
N LEU A 446 -13.76 -6.68 -15.30
CA LEU A 446 -14.99 -6.33 -15.96
C LEU A 446 -14.92 -6.69 -17.43
N GLU A 447 -16.06 -7.09 -17.99
CA GLU A 447 -16.24 -7.35 -19.41
C GLU A 447 -17.38 -6.49 -19.94
N ARG A 448 -17.20 -5.92 -21.14
CA ARG A 448 -18.27 -5.18 -21.83
C ARG A 448 -19.41 -6.16 -22.12
N ALA A 449 -20.59 -5.90 -21.60
CA ALA A 449 -21.79 -6.65 -21.95
C ALA A 449 -22.12 -6.43 -23.43
N SER A 450 -22.50 -7.53 -24.09
CA SER A 450 -22.80 -7.62 -25.52
C SER A 450 -23.91 -6.70 -25.99
#